data_AF-A0A937FCD3-F1
#
_entry.id   AF-A0A937FCD3-F1
#
_cell.length_a   1.000
_cell.length_b   1.000
_cell.length_c   1.000
_cell.angle_alpha   90.00
_cell.angle_beta   90.00
_cell.angle_gamma   90.00
#
_symmetry.space_group_name_H-M   'P 1'
#
loop_
_entity.id
_entity.type
_entity.pdbx_description
1 polymer ?
#
loop_
_entity_poly.entity_id
_entity_poly.type
_entity_poly.pdbx_seq_one_letter_code
_entity_poly.pdbx_strand_id
1 'polypeptide(L)'
;MKKSIIYLFLLGLATLSACDDSEPDVEPNDDNFPFRLVLDAEEGAALPDEEDYGLEVKFADYIGELPHQQVNLTYAFTDTEGSFVDNVSISKVTYKVEDGDCEYERELPFVESTIILIVDEDLGTVPEEFEIEFALPGADDTEGGFTFEITELTSQADVLLNQAATFEYEVLENDVAGAWVLDLNSEDEFEAFKSVLGAINEDLTNLSFADITGAVSLEFEFEEMKIEVELQNPEIEEVCEEGEIEQEETHLEIEGEYEAEEGELEIGGDHIITDDGVEEELEYLITASYTINGEELEITFYQIIDEDQYEEGDELFTSESGITFTFIKD
;
A
#
# COMPACT_ATOMS: atom_id res chain seq x y z
N MET A 1 51.73 38.25 -65.01
CA MET A 1 51.37 37.02 -65.75
C MET A 1 51.98 35.82 -65.05
N LYS A 2 51.16 35.00 -64.38
CA LYS A 2 51.29 33.54 -64.28
C LYS A 2 50.04 33.02 -63.58
N LYS A 3 49.25 32.24 -64.31
CA LYS A 3 48.12 31.44 -63.82
C LYS A 3 48.65 30.06 -63.40
N SER A 4 48.14 29.53 -62.31
CA SER A 4 47.89 28.10 -62.03
C SER A 4 46.72 28.09 -61.02
N ILE A 5 45.46 27.79 -61.41
CA ILE A 5 44.83 26.45 -61.55
C ILE A 5 44.96 25.68 -60.23
N ILE A 6 43.99 25.85 -59.31
CA ILE A 6 42.80 25.01 -59.02
C ILE A 6 43.16 23.68 -58.31
N TYR A 7 42.67 23.53 -57.07
CA TYR A 7 42.01 22.35 -56.47
C TYR A 7 41.44 22.85 -55.13
N LEU A 8 40.19 23.29 -55.05
CA LEU A 8 39.02 22.47 -54.68
C LEU A 8 39.37 21.31 -53.73
N PHE A 9 39.26 21.57 -52.43
CA PHE A 9 38.88 20.54 -51.46
C PHE A 9 37.90 21.17 -50.47
N LEU A 10 36.64 20.72 -50.59
CA LEU A 10 35.60 20.87 -49.58
C LEU A 10 36.16 20.37 -48.25
N LEU A 11 36.25 21.23 -47.24
CA LEU A 11 36.15 20.80 -45.85
C LEU A 11 34.71 21.06 -45.44
N GLY A 12 33.86 20.04 -45.60
CA GLY A 12 32.64 19.94 -44.82
C GLY A 12 33.06 19.72 -43.38
N LEU A 13 32.83 20.72 -42.54
CA LEU A 13 32.88 20.57 -41.09
C LEU A 13 31.63 19.76 -40.71
N ALA A 14 31.76 18.43 -40.77
CA ALA A 14 30.88 17.55 -40.01
C ALA A 14 31.29 17.74 -38.55
N THR A 15 30.54 18.54 -37.82
CA THR A 15 30.52 18.50 -36.35
C THR A 15 29.97 17.14 -35.97
N LEU A 16 30.86 16.15 -35.87
CA LEU A 16 30.62 14.99 -35.04
C LEU A 16 30.52 15.54 -33.61
N SER A 17 29.29 15.67 -33.12
CA SER A 17 29.01 15.50 -31.71
C SER A 17 29.53 14.10 -31.36
N ALA A 18 30.78 14.03 -30.95
CA ALA A 18 31.22 12.95 -30.10
C ALA A 18 30.46 13.14 -28.79
N CYS A 19 29.29 12.50 -28.68
CA CYS A 19 28.91 11.96 -27.38
C CYS A 19 30.06 11.04 -27.02
N ASP A 20 30.82 11.44 -26.00
CA ASP A 20 31.86 10.62 -25.42
C ASP A 20 31.14 9.39 -24.87
N ASP A 21 31.36 8.25 -25.52
CA ASP A 21 30.85 6.93 -25.14
C ASP A 21 31.72 6.33 -24.01
N SER A 22 32.27 7.22 -23.19
CA SER A 22 32.98 6.88 -21.97
C SER A 22 31.92 6.72 -20.89
N GLU A 23 31.66 5.48 -20.50
CA GLU A 23 31.08 5.19 -19.19
C GLU A 23 31.81 6.06 -18.15
N PRO A 24 31.10 6.73 -17.23
CA PRO A 24 31.76 7.51 -16.20
C PRO A 24 32.74 6.59 -15.44
N ASP A 25 34.04 6.87 -15.59
CA ASP A 25 35.18 6.13 -15.02
C ASP A 25 35.32 6.37 -13.50
N VAL A 26 34.20 6.63 -12.83
CA VAL A 26 34.08 6.88 -11.39
C VAL A 26 33.16 5.81 -10.84
N GLU A 27 33.73 4.70 -10.39
CA GLU A 27 33.01 3.77 -9.51
C GLU A 27 32.52 4.58 -8.30
N PRO A 28 31.22 4.52 -7.97
CA PRO A 28 30.71 5.07 -6.73
C PRO A 28 31.57 4.53 -5.58
N ASN A 29 31.96 5.40 -4.66
CA ASN A 29 32.60 4.93 -3.45
C ASN A 29 31.50 4.41 -2.52
N ASP A 30 31.38 3.09 -2.41
CA ASP A 30 30.35 2.42 -1.59
C ASP A 30 30.39 2.93 -0.13
N ASP A 31 31.58 3.29 0.39
CA ASP A 31 31.76 3.93 1.72
C ASP A 31 31.05 5.30 1.87
N ASN A 32 30.52 5.89 0.80
CA ASN A 32 29.74 7.14 0.84
C ASN A 32 28.22 6.90 0.85
N PHE A 33 27.77 5.65 0.72
CA PHE A 33 26.35 5.25 0.64
C PHE A 33 26.05 4.19 1.71
N PRO A 34 25.96 4.59 2.99
CA PRO A 34 25.64 3.66 4.06
C PRO A 34 24.24 3.07 3.85
N PHE A 35 24.08 1.79 4.16
CA PHE A 35 22.77 1.13 4.15
C PHE A 35 21.82 1.85 5.10
N ARG A 36 20.61 2.15 4.67
CA ARG A 36 19.59 2.75 5.54
C ARG A 36 18.54 1.73 5.87
N LEU A 37 18.23 1.58 7.14
CA LEU A 37 17.06 0.81 7.55
C LEU A 37 15.86 1.76 7.64
N VAL A 38 14.75 1.38 7.00
CA VAL A 38 13.50 2.14 6.91
C VAL A 38 12.36 1.23 7.37
N LEU A 39 11.48 1.76 8.23
CA LEU A 39 10.23 1.12 8.63
C LEU A 39 9.18 1.52 7.58
N ASP A 40 8.39 0.57 7.09
CA ASP A 40 7.46 0.78 5.98
C ASP A 40 6.10 1.37 6.38
N ALA A 41 6.01 1.96 7.56
CA ALA A 41 4.82 2.64 8.02
C ALA A 41 5.23 3.83 8.88
N GLU A 42 4.83 5.05 8.46
CA GLU A 42 4.95 6.22 9.33
C GLU A 42 4.01 6.07 10.54
N GLU A 43 2.83 5.45 10.34
CA GLU A 43 1.79 5.16 11.34
C GLU A 43 1.02 3.89 10.92
N GLY A 44 0.37 3.21 11.87
CA GLY A 44 -0.49 2.05 11.60
C GLY A 44 -1.64 1.98 12.59
N ALA A 45 -2.75 1.36 12.20
CA ALA A 45 -3.86 1.12 13.12
C ALA A 45 -4.57 -0.18 12.79
N ALA A 46 -5.30 -0.67 13.77
CA ALA A 46 -6.16 -1.84 13.57
C ALA A 46 -7.39 -1.76 14.47
N LEU A 47 -8.31 -2.70 14.28
CA LEU A 47 -9.52 -2.80 15.10
C LEU A 47 -9.20 -3.22 16.53
N PRO A 48 -10.10 -2.95 17.49
CA PRO A 48 -9.91 -3.34 18.89
C PRO A 48 -9.68 -4.85 19.11
N ASP A 49 -10.29 -5.68 18.28
CA ASP A 49 -10.25 -7.14 18.37
C ASP A 49 -9.06 -7.80 17.68
N GLU A 50 -8.23 -7.03 16.96
CA GLU A 50 -7.00 -7.54 16.35
C GLU A 50 -6.01 -8.06 17.39
N GLU A 51 -5.53 -9.29 17.17
CA GLU A 51 -4.60 -9.97 18.07
C GLU A 51 -3.14 -9.81 17.64
N ASP A 52 -2.89 -9.48 16.37
CA ASP A 52 -1.57 -9.25 15.81
C ASP A 52 -1.52 -8.08 14.80
N TYR A 53 -0.32 -7.55 14.55
CA TYR A 53 -0.07 -6.53 13.53
C TYR A 53 1.36 -6.66 13.00
N GLY A 54 1.53 -6.62 11.67
CA GLY A 54 2.82 -6.73 10.99
C GLY A 54 3.41 -5.37 10.62
N LEU A 55 4.68 -5.14 10.95
CA LEU A 55 5.45 -3.98 10.51
C LEU A 55 6.62 -4.43 9.62
N GLU A 56 6.59 -4.06 8.34
CA GLU A 56 7.70 -4.28 7.43
C GLU A 56 8.86 -3.31 7.73
N VAL A 57 10.08 -3.83 7.66
CA VAL A 57 11.32 -3.09 7.79
C VAL A 57 12.28 -3.51 6.68
N LYS A 58 12.78 -2.56 5.89
CA LYS A 58 13.63 -2.82 4.73
C LYS A 58 14.89 -1.98 4.69
N PHE A 59 15.91 -2.49 3.99
CA PHE A 59 17.07 -1.72 3.62
C PHE A 59 16.78 -0.86 2.38
N ALA A 60 16.99 0.45 2.49
CA ALA A 60 16.81 1.42 1.41
C ALA A 60 18.11 2.18 1.10
N ASP A 61 18.10 2.90 -0.03
CA ASP A 61 19.13 3.86 -0.44
C ASP A 61 20.59 3.31 -0.46
N TYR A 62 20.77 2.03 -0.76
CA TYR A 62 22.10 1.39 -0.79
C TYR A 62 22.59 1.07 -2.20
N ILE A 63 23.91 0.98 -2.36
CA ILE A 63 24.57 0.53 -3.59
C ILE A 63 25.45 -0.67 -3.24
N GLY A 64 25.31 -1.77 -3.97
CA GLY A 64 26.12 -2.98 -3.77
C GLY A 64 25.36 -4.11 -3.07
N GLU A 65 26.10 -5.03 -2.45
CA GLU A 65 25.52 -6.18 -1.73
C GLU A 65 25.24 -5.80 -0.28
N LEU A 66 24.13 -6.32 0.27
CA LEU A 66 23.76 -6.16 1.67
C LEU A 66 24.86 -6.66 2.64
N PRO A 67 24.83 -6.25 3.92
CA PRO A 67 25.82 -6.66 4.90
C PRO A 67 26.03 -8.18 5.00
N HIS A 68 27.27 -8.62 4.79
CA HIS A 68 27.72 -10.01 5.02
C HIS A 68 28.00 -10.31 6.51
N GLN A 69 27.46 -9.49 7.41
CA GLN A 69 27.75 -9.50 8.83
C GLN A 69 26.47 -9.21 9.61
N GLN A 70 26.35 -9.84 10.78
CA GLN A 70 25.20 -9.68 11.65
C GLN A 70 24.98 -8.20 12.03
N VAL A 71 23.73 -7.78 11.97
CA VAL A 71 23.25 -6.46 12.43
C VAL A 71 22.35 -6.68 13.65
N ASN A 72 22.51 -5.88 14.69
CA ASN A 72 21.64 -5.92 15.87
C ASN A 72 20.86 -4.61 15.96
N LEU A 73 19.55 -4.74 16.18
CA LEU A 73 18.61 -3.63 16.33
C LEU A 73 18.04 -3.68 17.73
N THR A 74 18.35 -2.70 18.57
CA THR A 74 17.75 -2.56 19.89
C THR A 74 16.50 -1.71 19.78
N TYR A 75 15.38 -2.20 20.31
CA TYR A 75 14.11 -1.52 20.23
C TYR A 75 13.54 -1.17 21.60
N ALA A 76 12.55 -0.30 21.62
CA ALA A 76 11.75 0.02 22.79
C ALA A 76 10.29 0.22 22.39
N PHE A 77 9.38 -0.10 23.30
CA PHE A 77 8.01 0.40 23.26
C PHE A 77 7.94 1.66 24.13
N THR A 78 7.54 2.77 23.54
CA THR A 78 7.27 4.04 24.21
C THR A 78 5.81 4.41 24.06
N ASP A 79 5.40 5.43 24.82
CA ASP A 79 4.07 6.04 24.72
C ASP A 79 2.92 5.00 24.68
N THR A 80 3.05 3.95 25.49
CA THR A 80 2.01 2.93 25.63
C THR A 80 0.83 3.50 26.41
N GLU A 81 -0.35 3.41 25.81
CA GLU A 81 -1.60 3.92 26.37
C GLU A 81 -2.65 2.81 26.49
N GLY A 82 -3.69 3.09 27.29
CA GLY A 82 -4.86 2.19 27.43
C GLY A 82 -4.51 0.73 27.71
N SER A 83 -5.01 -0.15 26.84
CA SER A 83 -4.88 -1.60 26.92
C SER A 83 -3.47 -2.12 26.58
N PHE A 84 -2.62 -1.31 25.93
CA PHE A 84 -1.28 -1.69 25.48
C PHE A 84 -0.22 -1.63 26.59
N VAL A 85 -0.51 -0.95 27.70
CA VAL A 85 0.40 -0.86 28.85
C VAL A 85 0.72 -2.25 29.40
N ASP A 86 1.99 -2.65 29.26
CA ASP A 86 2.54 -3.96 29.63
C ASP A 86 1.95 -5.17 28.86
N ASN A 87 1.13 -4.97 27.82
CA ASN A 87 0.49 -6.04 27.05
C ASN A 87 0.90 -6.11 25.57
N VAL A 88 1.70 -5.16 25.07
CA VAL A 88 2.30 -5.25 23.73
C VAL A 88 3.66 -5.96 23.76
N SER A 89 3.92 -6.83 22.79
CA SER A 89 5.22 -7.49 22.62
C SER A 89 5.44 -7.93 21.18
N ILE A 90 6.68 -8.24 20.80
CA ILE A 90 6.96 -8.90 19.50
C ILE A 90 6.66 -10.39 19.64
N SER A 91 5.80 -10.94 18.77
CA SER A 91 5.47 -12.37 18.69
C SER A 91 6.53 -13.12 17.88
N LYS A 92 6.83 -12.63 16.66
CA LYS A 92 7.81 -13.17 15.73
C LYS A 92 8.46 -12.06 14.90
N VAL A 93 9.59 -12.39 14.31
CA VAL A 93 10.23 -11.56 13.28
C VAL A 93 10.58 -12.50 12.13
N THR A 94 10.14 -12.19 10.93
CA THR A 94 10.22 -13.10 9.77
C THR A 94 10.74 -12.39 8.54
N TYR A 95 11.27 -13.15 7.59
CA TYR A 95 11.68 -12.65 6.28
C TYR A 95 11.45 -13.73 5.23
N LYS A 96 11.26 -13.31 3.98
CA LYS A 96 11.10 -14.22 2.86
C LYS A 96 12.44 -14.49 2.19
N VAL A 97 12.60 -15.71 1.71
CA VAL A 97 13.73 -16.14 0.88
C VAL A 97 13.17 -16.80 -0.38
N GLU A 98 13.54 -16.26 -1.53
CA GLU A 98 13.24 -16.84 -2.83
C GLU A 98 14.25 -17.94 -3.19
N ASP A 99 13.77 -19.13 -3.52
CA ASP A 99 14.57 -20.20 -4.14
C ASP A 99 13.85 -20.73 -5.39
N GLY A 100 14.16 -20.13 -6.54
CA GLY A 100 13.47 -20.39 -7.80
C GLY A 100 12.16 -19.60 -7.89
N ASP A 101 11.06 -20.26 -8.23
CA ASP A 101 9.71 -19.68 -8.28
C ASP A 101 8.95 -19.93 -6.96
N CYS A 102 9.67 -20.06 -5.83
CA CYS A 102 9.11 -20.39 -4.53
C CYS A 102 9.63 -19.45 -3.46
N GLU A 103 8.73 -18.94 -2.63
CA GLU A 103 9.04 -18.14 -1.45
C GLU A 103 8.96 -19.00 -0.18
N TYR A 104 9.93 -18.80 0.72
CA TYR A 104 9.98 -19.45 2.02
C TYR A 104 10.13 -18.42 3.13
N GLU A 105 9.24 -18.49 4.13
CA GLU A 105 9.35 -17.67 5.34
C GLU A 105 10.35 -18.28 6.33
N ARG A 106 11.22 -17.44 6.89
CA ARG A 106 12.21 -17.80 7.91
C ARG A 106 12.12 -16.84 9.08
N GLU A 107 12.30 -17.37 10.29
CA GLU A 107 12.30 -16.55 11.50
C GLU A 107 13.69 -16.00 11.83
N LEU A 108 13.74 -14.74 12.23
CA LEU A 108 14.91 -14.10 12.83
C LEU A 108 14.87 -14.22 14.36
N PRO A 109 16.02 -14.43 15.00
CA PRO A 109 16.08 -14.44 16.45
C PRO A 109 15.95 -13.03 17.01
N PHE A 110 15.16 -12.90 18.08
CA PHE A 110 15.15 -11.73 18.94
C PHE A 110 15.28 -12.16 20.40
N VAL A 111 16.00 -11.37 21.21
CA VAL A 111 16.25 -11.63 22.62
C VAL A 111 16.07 -10.36 23.41
N GLU A 112 15.20 -10.40 24.42
CA GLU A 112 14.82 -9.22 25.21
C GLU A 112 14.33 -8.09 24.27
N SER A 113 15.06 -6.99 24.19
CA SER A 113 14.72 -5.83 23.36
C SER A 113 15.67 -5.70 22.17
N THR A 114 16.12 -6.82 21.60
CA THR A 114 17.07 -6.81 20.47
C THR A 114 16.70 -7.83 19.41
N ILE A 115 16.47 -7.35 18.20
CA ILE A 115 16.32 -8.14 16.98
C ILE A 115 17.70 -8.37 16.38
N ILE A 116 17.96 -9.59 15.90
CA ILE A 116 19.27 -10.01 15.39
C ILE A 116 19.12 -10.41 13.92
N LEU A 117 19.53 -9.52 13.02
CA LEU A 117 19.62 -9.84 11.59
C LEU A 117 20.86 -10.71 11.37
N ILE A 118 20.64 -11.99 11.11
CA ILE A 118 21.70 -12.96 10.82
C ILE A 118 21.94 -13.04 9.32
N VAL A 119 23.17 -13.39 8.94
CA VAL A 119 23.48 -13.72 7.55
C VAL A 119 22.81 -15.04 7.22
N ASP A 120 21.92 -15.02 6.23
CA ASP A 120 21.28 -16.22 5.74
C ASP A 120 22.25 -17.03 4.86
N GLU A 121 22.21 -18.36 4.96
CA GLU A 121 23.15 -19.23 4.23
C GLU A 121 22.88 -19.24 2.73
N ASP A 122 21.64 -19.04 2.31
CA ASP A 122 21.21 -19.06 0.91
C ASP A 122 21.35 -17.68 0.26
N LEU A 123 21.06 -16.59 1.00
CA LEU A 123 21.30 -15.22 0.53
C LEU A 123 22.79 -14.85 0.55
N GLY A 124 23.56 -15.37 1.51
CA GLY A 124 24.95 -14.97 1.76
C GLY A 124 25.11 -13.59 2.42
N THR A 125 24.01 -12.87 2.62
CA THR A 125 23.91 -11.58 3.32
C THR A 125 22.84 -11.64 4.41
N VAL A 126 22.67 -10.57 5.18
CA VAL A 126 21.42 -10.34 5.93
C VAL A 126 20.24 -10.19 4.96
N PRO A 127 18.99 -10.47 5.39
CA PRO A 127 17.81 -10.25 4.54
C PRO A 127 17.64 -8.77 4.19
N GLU A 128 17.08 -8.53 3.01
CA GLU A 128 16.79 -7.18 2.48
C GLU A 128 15.64 -6.51 3.21
N GLU A 129 14.62 -7.30 3.50
CA GLU A 129 13.39 -6.92 4.20
C GLU A 129 13.04 -7.97 5.24
N PHE A 130 12.33 -7.56 6.28
CA PHE A 130 11.79 -8.44 7.29
C PHE A 130 10.56 -7.79 7.93
N GLU A 131 9.67 -8.62 8.45
CA GLU A 131 8.45 -8.22 9.12
C GLU A 131 8.59 -8.45 10.63
N ILE A 132 8.16 -7.48 11.42
CA ILE A 132 8.02 -7.58 12.88
C ILE A 132 6.53 -7.75 13.17
N GLU A 133 6.15 -8.91 13.71
CA GLU A 133 4.76 -9.11 14.16
C GLU A 133 4.65 -8.76 15.65
N PHE A 134 3.72 -7.87 15.97
CA PHE A 134 3.35 -7.52 17.33
C PHE A 134 2.21 -8.40 17.81
N ALA A 135 2.33 -8.98 19.01
CA ALA A 135 1.18 -9.50 19.74
C ALA A 135 0.47 -8.35 20.46
N LEU A 136 -0.80 -8.14 20.11
CA LEU A 136 -1.68 -7.12 20.65
C LEU A 136 -2.55 -7.69 21.79
N PRO A 137 -3.10 -6.85 22.69
CA PRO A 137 -4.00 -7.29 23.76
C PRO A 137 -5.32 -7.92 23.27
N GLY A 138 -5.78 -7.60 22.06
CA GLY A 138 -6.88 -8.24 21.31
C GLY A 138 -8.18 -8.50 22.08
N ALA A 139 -9.15 -7.56 22.00
CA ALA A 139 -10.49 -7.68 22.58
C ALA A 139 -11.43 -6.56 22.10
N ASP A 140 -12.75 -6.81 22.05
CA ASP A 140 -13.79 -5.82 21.68
C ASP A 140 -13.72 -4.46 22.44
N ASP A 141 -13.02 -4.38 23.58
CA ASP A 141 -12.84 -3.18 24.39
C ASP A 141 -11.38 -2.68 24.47
N THR A 142 -10.52 -3.09 23.54
CA THR A 142 -9.16 -2.53 23.43
C THR A 142 -9.23 -1.05 23.05
N GLU A 143 -8.47 -0.23 23.77
CA GLU A 143 -8.33 1.22 23.51
C GLU A 143 -6.86 1.64 23.68
N GLY A 144 -6.48 2.74 23.03
CA GLY A 144 -5.15 3.33 23.09
C GLY A 144 -4.20 2.83 22.00
N GLY A 145 -2.90 2.97 22.23
CA GLY A 145 -1.87 2.69 21.23
C GLY A 145 -0.48 2.50 21.83
N PHE A 146 0.53 2.38 20.97
CA PHE A 146 1.94 2.33 21.36
C PHE A 146 2.84 2.89 20.27
N THR A 147 4.04 3.35 20.65
CA THR A 147 5.11 3.66 19.70
C THR A 147 6.19 2.59 19.78
N PHE A 148 6.55 2.02 18.63
CA PHE A 148 7.73 1.17 18.47
C PHE A 148 8.91 2.01 17.97
N GLU A 149 10.04 1.99 18.68
CA GLU A 149 11.25 2.74 18.29
C GLU A 149 12.46 1.81 18.19
N ILE A 150 13.20 1.86 17.09
CA ILE A 150 14.57 1.33 17.03
C ILE A 150 15.50 2.38 17.65
N THR A 151 16.03 2.08 18.83
CA THR A 151 16.80 3.04 19.65
C THR A 151 18.31 2.96 19.41
N GLU A 152 18.81 1.80 18.99
CA GLU A 152 20.24 1.59 18.74
C GLU A 152 20.45 0.57 17.62
N LEU A 153 21.40 0.86 16.73
CA LEU A 153 21.89 -0.07 15.71
C LEU A 153 23.36 -0.38 15.98
N THR A 154 23.68 -1.66 16.12
CA THR A 154 25.07 -2.14 16.27
C THR A 154 25.42 -3.08 15.12
N SER A 155 26.35 -2.66 14.27
CA SER A 155 26.91 -3.45 13.18
C SER A 155 28.42 -3.24 13.03
N GLN A 156 29.09 -4.20 12.41
CA GLN A 156 30.45 -4.04 11.91
C GLN A 156 30.49 -3.57 10.44
N ALA A 157 29.34 -3.56 9.75
CA ALA A 157 29.13 -2.92 8.46
C ALA A 157 28.69 -1.45 8.63
N ASP A 158 28.82 -0.64 7.57
CA ASP A 158 28.41 0.77 7.56
C ASP A 158 26.90 0.91 7.33
N VAL A 159 26.14 0.62 8.38
CA VAL A 159 24.67 0.71 8.39
C VAL A 159 24.26 1.89 9.26
N LEU A 160 23.36 2.73 8.74
CA LEU A 160 22.76 3.83 9.47
C LEU A 160 21.27 3.58 9.67
N LEU A 161 20.79 4.01 10.82
CA LEU A 161 19.37 4.13 11.08
C LEU A 161 18.86 5.44 10.47
N ASN A 162 17.76 5.39 9.71
CA ASN A 162 17.15 6.60 9.17
C ASN A 162 16.46 7.42 10.28
N GLN A 163 16.03 8.66 9.96
CA GLN A 163 15.33 9.51 10.94
C GLN A 163 13.92 9.00 11.29
N ALA A 164 13.29 8.24 10.40
CA ALA A 164 12.06 7.49 10.67
C ALA A 164 12.43 6.12 11.26
N ALA A 165 12.74 6.10 12.56
CA ALA A 165 13.04 4.89 13.33
C ALA A 165 11.91 4.52 14.29
N THR A 166 10.77 5.19 14.13
CA THR A 166 9.59 5.12 14.98
C THR A 166 8.41 4.71 14.13
N PHE A 167 7.56 3.87 14.69
CA PHE A 167 6.26 3.48 14.16
C PHE A 167 5.24 3.72 15.27
N GLU A 168 4.17 4.44 14.98
CA GLU A 168 3.07 4.69 15.91
C GLU A 168 1.90 3.78 15.55
N TYR A 169 1.38 3.07 16.55
CA TYR A 169 0.20 2.22 16.44
C TYR A 169 -0.94 2.81 17.26
N GLU A 170 -2.13 2.93 16.70
CA GLU A 170 -3.35 3.31 17.41
C GLU A 170 -4.49 2.30 17.16
N VAL A 171 -5.41 2.15 18.12
CA VAL A 171 -6.66 1.44 17.88
C VAL A 171 -7.67 2.41 17.26
N LEU A 172 -8.27 2.01 16.15
CA LEU A 172 -9.29 2.82 15.49
C LEU A 172 -10.50 3.01 16.42
N GLU A 173 -10.70 4.24 16.89
CA GLU A 173 -11.85 4.62 17.72
C GLU A 173 -13.10 4.99 16.90
N ASN A 174 -13.02 4.99 15.57
CA ASN A 174 -14.18 5.29 14.74
C ASN A 174 -15.12 4.09 14.65
N ASP A 175 -16.41 4.36 14.56
CA ASP A 175 -17.45 3.34 14.59
C ASP A 175 -17.60 2.58 13.25
N VAL A 176 -17.11 3.13 12.14
CA VAL A 176 -17.17 2.50 10.81
C VAL A 176 -16.02 1.52 10.54
N ALA A 177 -14.98 1.50 11.37
CA ALA A 177 -13.75 0.77 11.14
C ALA A 177 -13.99 -0.73 10.86
N GLY A 178 -13.18 -1.26 9.94
CA GLY A 178 -13.05 -2.68 9.61
C GLY A 178 -13.75 -3.09 8.32
N ALA A 179 -13.83 -4.41 8.11
CA ALA A 179 -14.39 -5.00 6.89
C ALA A 179 -15.91 -5.20 6.96
N TRP A 180 -16.58 -4.89 5.85
CA TRP A 180 -18.01 -5.01 5.66
C TRP A 180 -18.32 -5.53 4.26
N VAL A 181 -19.32 -6.39 4.13
CA VAL A 181 -19.72 -7.01 2.86
C VAL A 181 -21.13 -6.60 2.46
N LEU A 182 -21.28 -6.15 1.22
CA LEU A 182 -22.56 -5.95 0.55
C LEU A 182 -22.86 -7.13 -0.37
N ASP A 183 -23.89 -7.89 -0.02
CA ASP A 183 -24.43 -8.98 -0.86
C ASP A 183 -25.38 -8.42 -1.94
N LEU A 184 -24.90 -8.32 -3.17
CA LEU A 184 -25.68 -7.96 -4.35
C LEU A 184 -26.45 -9.18 -4.87
N ASN A 185 -27.76 -9.21 -4.63
CA ASN A 185 -28.62 -10.34 -4.97
C ASN A 185 -29.38 -10.16 -6.29
N SER A 186 -29.26 -9.00 -6.93
CA SER A 186 -29.96 -8.68 -8.16
C SER A 186 -29.23 -7.68 -9.05
N GLU A 187 -29.51 -7.76 -10.35
CA GLU A 187 -29.04 -6.78 -11.34
C GLU A 187 -29.50 -5.36 -11.01
N ASP A 188 -30.71 -5.18 -10.45
CA ASP A 188 -31.22 -3.86 -10.05
C ASP A 188 -30.40 -3.24 -8.91
N GLU A 189 -29.91 -4.05 -7.96
CA GLU A 189 -29.05 -3.59 -6.85
C GLU A 189 -27.64 -3.21 -7.36
N PHE A 190 -27.07 -4.02 -8.26
CA PHE A 190 -25.78 -3.71 -8.87
C PHE A 190 -25.83 -2.46 -9.76
N GLU A 191 -26.90 -2.28 -10.54
CA GLU A 191 -27.07 -1.05 -11.33
C GLU A 191 -27.26 0.19 -10.44
N ALA A 192 -27.86 0.05 -9.26
CA ALA A 192 -27.92 1.13 -8.28
C ALA A 192 -26.53 1.45 -7.72
N PHE A 193 -25.73 0.43 -7.39
CA PHE A 193 -24.34 0.58 -6.94
C PHE A 193 -23.49 1.30 -8.01
N LYS A 194 -23.54 0.83 -9.26
CA LYS A 194 -22.87 1.46 -10.40
C LYS A 194 -23.31 2.90 -10.64
N SER A 195 -24.59 3.22 -10.40
CA SER A 195 -25.08 4.60 -10.59
C SER A 195 -24.45 5.61 -9.64
N VAL A 196 -23.86 5.15 -8.54
CA VAL A 196 -23.09 5.96 -7.59
C VAL A 196 -21.61 5.89 -7.97
N LEU A 197 -20.98 4.72 -7.82
CA LEU A 197 -19.51 4.60 -7.87
C LEU A 197 -18.94 4.42 -9.28
N GLY A 198 -19.78 4.07 -10.27
CA GLY A 198 -19.34 4.01 -11.66
C GLY A 198 -18.92 5.37 -12.22
N ALA A 199 -19.29 6.47 -11.54
CA ALA A 199 -18.89 7.81 -11.94
C ALA A 199 -17.40 8.12 -11.67
N ILE A 200 -16.77 7.40 -10.73
CA ILE A 200 -15.35 7.56 -10.35
C ILE A 200 -14.47 6.40 -10.84
N ASN A 201 -15.08 5.30 -11.28
CA ASN A 201 -14.39 4.14 -11.82
C ASN A 201 -15.04 3.67 -13.15
N GLU A 202 -14.34 3.88 -14.26
CA GLU A 202 -14.84 3.56 -15.60
C GLU A 202 -15.01 2.06 -15.83
N ASP A 203 -14.12 1.24 -15.27
CA ASP A 203 -14.19 -0.21 -15.38
C ASP A 203 -15.47 -0.74 -14.73
N LEU A 204 -15.84 -0.20 -13.56
CA LEU A 204 -17.09 -0.54 -12.88
C LEU A 204 -18.32 -0.20 -13.74
N THR A 205 -18.29 0.92 -14.48
CA THR A 205 -19.35 1.29 -15.42
C THR A 205 -19.52 0.26 -16.55
N ASN A 206 -18.43 -0.37 -16.98
CA ASN A 206 -18.42 -1.34 -18.08
C ASN A 206 -18.78 -2.77 -17.64
N LEU A 207 -18.72 -3.09 -16.34
CA LEU A 207 -19.10 -4.41 -15.81
C LEU A 207 -20.61 -4.66 -15.89
N SER A 208 -20.99 -5.92 -16.10
CA SER A 208 -22.36 -6.40 -15.93
C SER A 208 -22.51 -7.26 -14.68
N PHE A 209 -23.74 -7.44 -14.18
CA PHE A 209 -23.99 -8.29 -13.01
C PHE A 209 -23.54 -9.74 -13.19
N ALA A 210 -23.37 -10.21 -14.44
CA ALA A 210 -22.86 -11.54 -14.73
C ALA A 210 -21.33 -11.65 -14.61
N ASP A 211 -20.62 -10.52 -14.51
CA ASP A 211 -19.16 -10.46 -14.46
C ASP A 211 -18.62 -10.45 -13.02
N ILE A 212 -19.49 -10.32 -12.02
CA ILE A 212 -19.12 -10.26 -10.59
C ILE A 212 -19.65 -11.49 -9.82
N THR A 213 -19.06 -11.82 -8.68
CA THR A 213 -19.55 -12.90 -7.80
C THR A 213 -20.85 -12.54 -7.09
N GLY A 214 -21.09 -11.24 -6.93
CA GLY A 214 -22.21 -10.68 -6.18
C GLY A 214 -21.83 -10.19 -4.78
N ALA A 215 -20.54 -10.21 -4.42
CA ALA A 215 -20.02 -9.59 -3.21
C ALA A 215 -19.29 -8.28 -3.54
N VAL A 216 -19.46 -7.28 -2.69
CA VAL A 216 -18.64 -6.06 -2.65
C VAL A 216 -18.13 -5.91 -1.23
N SER A 217 -16.81 -5.86 -1.06
CA SER A 217 -16.18 -5.61 0.23
C SER A 217 -15.94 -4.11 0.39
N LEU A 218 -16.09 -3.63 1.62
CA LEU A 218 -15.83 -2.26 2.04
C LEU A 218 -15.00 -2.33 3.32
N GLU A 219 -13.78 -1.83 3.25
CA GLU A 219 -12.82 -1.85 4.35
C GLU A 219 -12.48 -0.43 4.77
N PHE A 220 -12.60 -0.14 6.06
CA PHE A 220 -12.17 1.12 6.66
C PHE A 220 -10.96 0.84 7.56
N GLU A 221 -9.79 1.28 7.11
CA GLU A 221 -8.52 1.15 7.83
C GLU A 221 -8.08 2.52 8.40
N PHE A 222 -6.79 2.67 8.73
CA PHE A 222 -6.28 3.96 9.22
C PHE A 222 -6.26 4.98 8.10
N GLU A 223 -7.08 6.04 8.23
CA GLU A 223 -7.21 7.14 7.27
C GLU A 223 -7.63 6.72 5.84
N GLU A 224 -7.65 5.43 5.52
CA GLU A 224 -7.94 4.87 4.20
C GLU A 224 -9.19 3.99 4.19
N MET A 225 -9.93 4.06 3.09
CA MET A 225 -11.09 3.24 2.80
C MET A 225 -10.90 2.58 1.43
N LYS A 226 -11.21 1.29 1.37
CA LYS A 226 -11.16 0.48 0.15
C LYS A 226 -12.51 -0.16 -0.15
N ILE A 227 -12.95 -0.06 -1.41
CA ILE A 227 -14.09 -0.80 -1.96
C ILE A 227 -13.56 -1.80 -2.96
N GLU A 228 -13.88 -3.08 -2.76
CA GLU A 228 -13.44 -4.17 -3.62
C GLU A 228 -14.64 -4.89 -4.24
N VAL A 229 -14.66 -5.01 -5.56
CA VAL A 229 -15.70 -5.73 -6.31
C VAL A 229 -15.09 -7.02 -6.87
N GLU A 230 -15.53 -8.16 -6.33
CA GLU A 230 -15.01 -9.48 -6.70
C GLU A 230 -15.55 -9.94 -8.07
N LEU A 231 -14.64 -10.26 -9.00
CA LEU A 231 -14.99 -10.67 -10.37
C LEU A 231 -15.19 -12.19 -10.50
N GLN A 232 -16.15 -12.60 -11.32
CA GLN A 232 -16.55 -14.00 -11.48
C GLN A 232 -15.58 -14.84 -12.35
N ASN A 233 -14.68 -14.20 -13.11
CA ASN A 233 -13.67 -14.85 -13.93
C ASN A 233 -12.36 -14.05 -13.87
N PRO A 234 -11.44 -14.37 -12.96
CA PRO A 234 -10.11 -13.82 -13.07
C PRO A 234 -9.42 -14.36 -14.32
N GLU A 235 -8.92 -13.46 -15.17
CA GLU A 235 -7.92 -13.84 -16.16
C GLU A 235 -6.59 -14.00 -15.42
N ILE A 236 -6.14 -15.24 -15.18
CA ILE A 236 -4.79 -15.79 -15.44
C ILE A 236 -4.76 -17.21 -14.84
N GLU A 237 -4.74 -18.24 -15.70
CA GLU A 237 -4.26 -19.57 -15.33
C GLU A 237 -2.76 -19.59 -15.64
N GLU A 238 -1.89 -19.44 -14.64
CA GLU A 238 -0.48 -19.80 -14.83
C GLU A 238 -0.29 -21.28 -14.52
N VAL A 239 0.24 -22.02 -15.50
CA VAL A 239 0.46 -23.46 -15.38
C VAL A 239 1.90 -23.71 -14.93
N CYS A 240 2.06 -24.07 -13.67
CA CYS A 240 3.35 -24.53 -13.12
C CYS A 240 3.75 -25.88 -13.72
N GLU A 241 5.06 -26.20 -13.75
CA GLU A 241 5.48 -27.58 -14.07
C GLU A 241 4.92 -28.55 -13.00
N GLU A 242 4.42 -29.71 -13.46
CA GLU A 242 3.61 -30.71 -12.72
C GLU A 242 2.08 -30.51 -12.74
N GLY A 243 1.58 -29.44 -13.35
CA GLY A 243 0.14 -29.29 -13.65
C GLY A 243 -0.70 -28.79 -12.49
N GLU A 244 -0.09 -28.02 -11.59
CA GLU A 244 -0.79 -27.18 -10.62
C GLU A 244 -1.16 -25.85 -11.29
N ILE A 245 -2.35 -25.34 -10.94
CA ILE A 245 -2.96 -24.13 -11.50
C ILE A 245 -2.99 -23.13 -10.36
N GLU A 246 -2.32 -22.00 -10.53
CA GLU A 246 -2.51 -20.83 -9.67
C GLU A 246 -3.67 -20.01 -10.26
N GLN A 247 -4.64 -19.68 -9.41
CA GLN A 247 -5.75 -18.79 -9.74
C GLN A 247 -5.46 -17.50 -8.99
N GLU A 248 -5.06 -16.47 -9.72
CA GLU A 248 -5.04 -15.10 -9.20
C GLU A 248 -6.50 -14.63 -9.17
N GLU A 249 -6.98 -14.04 -8.08
CA GLU A 249 -8.32 -13.44 -8.03
C GLU A 249 -8.18 -11.99 -8.55
N THR A 250 -9.00 -11.61 -9.52
CA THR A 250 -8.99 -10.26 -10.08
C THR A 250 -10.11 -9.48 -9.42
N HIS A 251 -9.75 -8.40 -8.77
CA HIS A 251 -10.68 -7.49 -8.12
C HIS A 251 -10.66 -6.13 -8.81
N LEU A 252 -11.75 -5.39 -8.68
CA LEU A 252 -11.80 -3.97 -9.02
C LEU A 252 -11.81 -3.18 -7.71
N GLU A 253 -10.87 -2.24 -7.58
CA GLU A 253 -10.61 -1.51 -6.34
C GLU A 253 -10.91 -0.01 -6.52
N ILE A 254 -11.49 0.59 -5.50
CA ILE A 254 -11.66 2.04 -5.33
C ILE A 254 -11.13 2.36 -3.95
N GLU A 255 -10.10 3.19 -3.88
CA GLU A 255 -9.38 3.56 -2.66
C GLU A 255 -9.47 5.07 -2.47
N GLY A 256 -9.52 5.50 -1.20
CA GLY A 256 -9.53 6.91 -0.86
C GLY A 256 -9.36 7.15 0.64
N GLU A 257 -8.92 8.35 0.99
CA GLU A 257 -8.91 8.83 2.36
C GLU A 257 -10.34 9.06 2.86
N TYR A 258 -10.61 8.83 4.15
CA TYR A 258 -11.95 9.07 4.71
C TYR A 258 -11.95 9.82 6.03
N GLU A 259 -13.01 10.59 6.24
CA GLU A 259 -13.36 11.22 7.50
C GLU A 259 -14.77 10.77 7.92
N ALA A 260 -14.88 10.13 9.10
CA ALA A 260 -16.15 9.69 9.66
C ALA A 260 -16.39 10.31 11.04
N GLU A 261 -17.41 11.17 11.17
CA GLU A 261 -17.76 11.83 12.42
C GLU A 261 -19.28 12.00 12.57
N GLU A 262 -19.82 11.63 13.74
CA GLU A 262 -21.23 11.85 14.12
C GLU A 262 -22.29 11.35 13.08
N GLY A 263 -21.97 10.31 12.29
CA GLY A 263 -22.85 9.76 11.26
C GLY A 263 -22.71 10.41 9.87
N GLU A 264 -21.76 11.32 9.69
CA GLU A 264 -21.34 11.89 8.41
C GLU A 264 -20.07 11.18 7.92
N LEU A 265 -20.00 10.86 6.62
CA LEU A 265 -18.87 10.19 5.99
C LEU A 265 -18.45 10.97 4.75
N GLU A 266 -17.21 11.42 4.70
CA GLU A 266 -16.58 12.00 3.52
C GLU A 266 -15.46 11.07 3.07
N ILE A 267 -15.35 10.82 1.76
CA ILE A 267 -14.30 10.00 1.15
C ILE A 267 -13.68 10.82 0.02
N GLY A 268 -12.38 11.09 0.10
CA GLY A 268 -11.61 11.76 -0.95
C GLY A 268 -10.63 10.78 -1.59
N GLY A 269 -10.41 10.87 -2.90
CA GLY A 269 -9.41 10.03 -3.54
C GLY A 269 -9.10 10.47 -4.96
N ASP A 270 -8.17 9.77 -5.60
CA ASP A 270 -7.81 10.00 -6.99
C ASP A 270 -7.89 8.72 -7.82
N HIS A 271 -8.34 8.86 -9.07
CA HIS A 271 -8.34 7.77 -10.04
C HIS A 271 -7.92 8.26 -11.41
N ILE A 272 -7.26 7.39 -12.17
CA ILE A 272 -6.97 7.63 -13.58
C ILE A 272 -8.14 7.10 -14.41
N ILE A 273 -8.85 8.00 -15.08
CA ILE A 273 -9.92 7.67 -16.03
C ILE A 273 -9.37 7.75 -17.45
N THR A 274 -9.76 6.79 -18.30
CA THR A 274 -9.25 6.71 -19.68
C THR A 274 -10.35 6.90 -20.70
N ASP A 275 -10.77 8.14 -20.96
CA ASP A 275 -11.73 8.41 -22.05
C ASP A 275 -11.01 8.37 -23.41
N ASP A 276 -11.41 7.43 -24.28
CA ASP A 276 -10.92 7.29 -25.66
C ASP A 276 -9.37 7.22 -25.81
N GLY A 277 -8.66 6.77 -24.77
CA GLY A 277 -7.19 6.64 -24.73
C GLY A 277 -6.45 7.90 -24.29
N VAL A 278 -7.13 8.84 -23.64
CA VAL A 278 -6.53 9.95 -22.89
C VAL A 278 -6.67 9.64 -21.40
N GLU A 279 -5.53 9.52 -20.71
CA GLU A 279 -5.48 9.39 -19.25
C GLU A 279 -5.71 10.77 -18.63
N GLU A 280 -6.82 10.94 -17.91
CA GLU A 280 -7.12 12.10 -17.07
C GLU A 280 -7.20 11.64 -15.61
N GLU A 281 -6.56 12.39 -14.72
CA GLU A 281 -6.62 12.19 -13.27
C GLU A 281 -7.91 12.85 -12.77
N LEU A 282 -8.73 12.10 -12.03
CA LEU A 282 -9.94 12.56 -11.37
C LEU A 282 -9.67 12.58 -9.87
N GLU A 283 -9.57 13.77 -9.29
CA GLU A 283 -9.65 14.00 -7.83
C GLU A 283 -11.13 14.08 -7.44
N TYR A 284 -11.61 13.13 -6.64
CA TYR A 284 -13.03 13.02 -6.30
C TYR A 284 -13.29 13.17 -4.80
N LEU A 285 -14.45 13.73 -4.47
CA LEU A 285 -14.98 13.80 -3.10
C LEU A 285 -16.40 13.21 -3.06
N ILE A 286 -16.60 12.17 -2.26
CA ILE A 286 -17.89 11.54 -1.97
C ILE A 286 -18.42 12.09 -0.65
N THR A 287 -19.66 12.58 -0.65
CA THR A 287 -20.38 12.93 0.57
C THR A 287 -21.47 11.91 0.86
N ALA A 288 -21.40 11.28 2.02
CA ALA A 288 -22.32 10.26 2.49
C ALA A 288 -22.71 10.48 3.97
N SER A 289 -23.71 9.73 4.43
CA SER A 289 -23.99 9.55 5.86
C SER A 289 -24.05 8.07 6.16
N TYR A 290 -23.70 7.68 7.37
CA TYR A 290 -23.76 6.29 7.79
C TYR A 290 -24.60 6.10 9.06
N THR A 291 -25.04 4.87 9.28
CA THR A 291 -25.68 4.45 10.53
C THR A 291 -25.34 3.00 10.80
N ILE A 292 -24.91 2.71 12.03
CA ILE A 292 -24.57 1.35 12.46
C ILE A 292 -25.65 0.80 13.38
N ASN A 293 -26.15 -0.39 13.06
CA ASN A 293 -27.18 -1.10 13.80
C ASN A 293 -26.74 -2.53 14.13
N GLY A 294 -25.78 -2.67 15.05
CA GLY A 294 -25.21 -3.97 15.38
C GLY A 294 -24.18 -4.37 14.33
N GLU A 295 -24.43 -5.47 13.62
CA GLU A 295 -23.56 -5.97 12.53
C GLU A 295 -23.93 -5.37 11.16
N GLU A 296 -24.84 -4.40 11.11
CA GLU A 296 -25.29 -3.75 9.87
C GLU A 296 -24.75 -2.31 9.80
N LEU A 297 -24.03 -1.97 8.74
CA LEU A 297 -23.61 -0.62 8.38
C LEU A 297 -24.45 -0.14 7.19
N GLU A 298 -25.30 0.85 7.41
CA GLU A 298 -26.06 1.50 6.34
C GLU A 298 -25.33 2.77 5.88
N ILE A 299 -24.84 2.81 4.64
CA ILE A 299 -24.23 4.00 4.03
C ILE A 299 -25.18 4.59 3.01
N THR A 300 -25.46 5.88 3.12
CA THR A 300 -26.30 6.65 2.20
C THR A 300 -25.45 7.67 1.46
N PHE A 301 -25.23 7.43 0.17
CA PHE A 301 -24.44 8.30 -0.71
C PHE A 301 -25.32 9.43 -1.25
N TYR A 302 -24.88 10.68 -1.11
CA TYR A 302 -25.64 11.86 -1.56
C TYR A 302 -25.02 12.53 -2.78
N GLN A 303 -23.71 12.64 -2.81
CA GLN A 303 -23.00 13.47 -3.78
C GLN A 303 -21.62 12.89 -4.09
N ILE A 304 -21.19 13.02 -5.34
CA ILE A 304 -19.81 12.83 -5.77
C ILE A 304 -19.41 14.03 -6.61
N ILE A 305 -18.25 14.62 -6.30
CA ILE A 305 -17.73 15.83 -6.91
C ILE A 305 -16.37 15.52 -7.54
N ASP A 306 -16.08 16.07 -8.72
CA ASP A 306 -14.74 16.24 -9.27
C ASP A 306 -14.16 17.54 -8.68
N GLU A 307 -13.15 17.44 -7.81
CA GLU A 307 -12.56 18.58 -7.09
C GLU A 307 -11.78 19.50 -8.02
N ASP A 308 -11.21 18.97 -9.10
CA ASP A 308 -10.41 19.70 -10.08
C ASP A 308 -11.26 20.59 -10.99
N GLN A 309 -12.50 20.18 -11.28
CA GLN A 309 -13.43 20.88 -12.17
C GLN A 309 -14.66 21.46 -11.46
N TYR A 310 -14.66 21.56 -10.13
CA TYR A 310 -15.88 21.90 -9.40
C TYR A 310 -16.50 23.28 -9.74
N GLU A 311 -17.63 23.24 -10.45
CA GLU A 311 -18.65 24.30 -10.49
C GLU A 311 -19.96 23.74 -9.91
N GLU A 312 -20.66 24.50 -9.05
CA GLU A 312 -21.94 24.11 -8.44
C GLU A 312 -22.94 23.67 -9.54
N GLY A 313 -23.38 22.41 -9.53
CA GLY A 313 -24.24 21.82 -10.56
C GLY A 313 -23.56 20.86 -11.55
N ASP A 314 -22.23 20.71 -11.49
CA ASP A 314 -21.45 19.76 -12.30
C ASP A 314 -21.02 18.53 -11.48
N GLU A 315 -21.82 18.14 -10.48
CA GLU A 315 -21.57 16.92 -9.69
C GLU A 315 -21.60 15.67 -10.58
N LEU A 316 -20.63 14.77 -10.37
CA LEU A 316 -20.58 13.46 -11.04
C LEU A 316 -21.79 12.60 -10.64
N PHE A 317 -22.22 12.73 -9.40
CA PHE A 317 -23.44 12.12 -8.87
C PHE A 317 -24.13 13.07 -7.87
N THR A 318 -25.46 13.12 -7.91
CA THR A 318 -26.25 13.84 -6.89
C THR A 318 -27.62 13.20 -6.67
N SER A 319 -28.02 13.05 -5.41
CA SER A 319 -29.34 12.55 -5.01
C SER A 319 -29.84 13.26 -3.74
N GLU A 320 -30.96 14.01 -3.85
CA GLU A 320 -31.57 14.69 -2.69
C GLU A 320 -32.01 13.72 -1.59
N SER A 321 -32.33 12.48 -1.92
CA SER A 321 -32.74 11.44 -0.96
C SER A 321 -31.62 10.46 -0.62
N GLY A 322 -30.47 10.59 -1.26
CA GLY A 322 -29.39 9.61 -1.24
C GLY A 322 -29.75 8.27 -1.90
N ILE A 323 -28.75 7.40 -2.05
CA ILE A 323 -28.90 5.96 -2.33
C ILE A 323 -28.25 5.21 -1.19
N THR A 324 -28.99 4.30 -0.56
CA THR A 324 -28.55 3.58 0.64
C THR A 324 -28.18 2.14 0.29
N PHE A 325 -27.02 1.71 0.77
CA PHE A 325 -26.59 0.31 0.79
C PHE A 325 -26.41 -0.14 2.23
N THR A 326 -26.71 -1.41 2.48
CA THR A 326 -26.54 -2.04 3.79
C THR A 326 -25.44 -3.08 3.66
N PHE A 327 -24.34 -2.85 4.35
CA PHE A 327 -23.23 -3.76 4.47
C PHE A 327 -23.36 -4.55 5.78
N ILE A 328 -22.87 -5.78 5.79
CA ILE A 328 -22.85 -6.66 6.95
C ILE A 328 -21.40 -6.83 7.40
N LYS A 329 -21.14 -6.78 8.70
CA LYS A 329 -19.80 -7.02 9.24
C LYS A 329 -19.31 -8.42 8.81
N ASP A 330 -18.11 -8.49 8.22
CA ASP A 330 -17.50 -9.76 7.80
C ASP A 330 -17.02 -10.61 8.99
#